data_AF-A0A927SZM0-F1
#
_entry.id   AF-A0A927SZM0-F1
#
_cell.length_a   1.000
_cell.length_b   1.000
_cell.length_c   1.000
_cell.angle_alpha   90.00
_cell.angle_beta   90.00
_cell.angle_gamma   90.00
#
_symmetry.space_group_name_H-M   'P 1'
#
loop_
_entity.id
_entity.type
_entity.pdbx_description
1 polymer ?
#
loop_
_entity_poly.entity_id
_entity_poly.type
_entity_poly.pdbx_seq_one_letter_code
_entity_poly.pdbx_strand_id
1 'polypeptide(L)'
;MLCQNCNKREANVKYTQIVNGEKQELILCEECSEKLGINNISFDMPISFANFFDGLLNENYCSEFLPLMKNSNSLKCNTCQMTYEEFINKGKFGCSDCYESFAGKIETILKRIHGDIKHTGKKCKNCNAEIKQEIKTKKEIKEEKFINLQAELKKAIQEERYEDAAKIRDEIKKEAK
;
A
#
# COMPACT_ATOMS: atom_id res chain seq x y z
N MET A 1 -34.87 -26.26 -2.25
CA MET A 1 -34.58 -25.42 -3.45
C MET A 1 -33.12 -25.63 -3.82
N LEU A 2 -32.76 -25.60 -5.11
CA LEU A 2 -31.36 -25.77 -5.53
C LEU A 2 -30.55 -24.47 -5.33
N CYS A 3 -29.25 -24.62 -5.09
CA CYS A 3 -28.32 -23.52 -4.92
C CYS A 3 -28.24 -22.67 -6.20
N GLN A 4 -28.45 -21.35 -6.07
CA GLN A 4 -28.46 -20.41 -7.20
C GLN A 4 -27.08 -20.27 -7.89
N ASN A 5 -25.99 -20.63 -7.21
CA ASN A 5 -24.64 -20.53 -7.76
C ASN A 5 -24.22 -21.78 -8.54
N CYS A 6 -24.48 -22.98 -8.02
CA CYS A 6 -24.04 -24.22 -8.67
C CYS A 6 -25.15 -25.03 -9.33
N ASN A 7 -26.41 -24.78 -9.00
CA ASN A 7 -27.61 -25.51 -9.45
C ASN A 7 -27.55 -27.04 -9.28
N LYS A 8 -26.62 -27.56 -8.47
CA LYS A 8 -26.35 -29.00 -8.31
C LYS A 8 -26.76 -29.57 -6.96
N ARG A 9 -26.81 -28.72 -5.92
CA ARG A 9 -27.06 -29.13 -4.53
C ARG A 9 -28.21 -28.35 -3.94
N GLU A 10 -28.81 -28.91 -2.90
CA GLU A 10 -29.83 -28.22 -2.11
C GLU A 10 -29.21 -27.02 -1.38
N ALA A 11 -29.94 -25.91 -1.41
CA ALA A 11 -29.55 -24.68 -0.77
C ALA A 11 -29.97 -24.71 0.70
N ASN A 12 -28.99 -24.60 1.60
CA ASN A 12 -29.15 -24.62 3.05
C ASN A 12 -28.74 -23.28 3.71
N VAL A 13 -28.19 -22.34 2.95
CA VAL A 13 -27.75 -21.03 3.45
C VAL A 13 -28.51 -19.90 2.72
N LYS A 14 -29.08 -18.96 3.47
CA LYS A 14 -29.70 -17.74 2.94
C LYS A 14 -28.87 -16.52 3.32
N TYR A 15 -28.38 -15.79 2.34
CA TYR A 15 -27.64 -14.54 2.50
C TYR A 15 -28.51 -13.36 2.07
N THR A 16 -28.58 -12.31 2.89
CA THR A 16 -29.35 -11.10 2.60
C THR A 16 -28.41 -9.90 2.74
N GLN A 17 -28.28 -9.10 1.69
CA GLN A 17 -27.50 -7.86 1.71
C GLN A 17 -28.40 -6.68 1.36
N ILE A 18 -28.23 -5.57 2.07
CA ILE A 18 -28.94 -4.32 1.79
C ILE A 18 -27.89 -3.35 1.23
N VAL A 19 -27.97 -3.06 -0.06
CA VAL A 19 -27.09 -2.10 -0.75
C VAL A 19 -27.95 -0.94 -1.22
N ASN A 20 -27.63 0.29 -0.81
CA ASN A 20 -28.38 1.51 -1.18
C ASN A 20 -29.90 1.44 -0.91
N GLY A 21 -30.32 0.69 0.11
CA GLY A 21 -31.73 0.51 0.46
C GLY A 21 -32.45 -0.58 -0.32
N GLU A 22 -31.81 -1.22 -1.30
CA GLU A 22 -32.36 -2.37 -2.01
C GLU A 22 -31.88 -3.67 -1.39
N LYS A 23 -32.82 -4.60 -1.17
CA LYS A 23 -32.59 -5.90 -0.55
C LYS A 23 -32.25 -6.93 -1.62
N GLN A 24 -31.02 -7.43 -1.62
CA GLN A 24 -30.59 -8.55 -2.44
C GLN A 24 -30.54 -9.84 -1.60
N GLU A 25 -31.20 -10.89 -2.06
CA GLU A 25 -31.24 -12.19 -1.39
C GLU A 25 -30.60 -13.28 -2.27
N LEU A 26 -29.65 -14.02 -1.70
CA LEU A 26 -28.98 -15.15 -2.33
C LEU A 26 -29.23 -16.43 -1.55
N ILE A 27 -29.56 -17.52 -2.24
CA ILE A 27 -29.82 -18.83 -1.65
C ILE A 27 -28.78 -19.82 -2.16
N LEU A 28 -27.90 -20.25 -1.27
CA LEU A 28 -26.67 -20.99 -1.58
C LEU A 28 -26.60 -22.33 -0.86
N CYS A 29 -25.86 -23.28 -1.42
CA CYS A 29 -25.42 -24.48 -0.70
C CYS A 29 -24.16 -24.17 0.12
N GLU A 30 -23.91 -24.98 1.13
CA GLU A 30 -22.79 -24.85 2.08
C GLU A 30 -21.44 -24.67 1.39
N GLU A 31 -21.08 -25.55 0.46
CA GLU A 31 -19.83 -25.43 -0.29
C GLU A 31 -19.73 -24.14 -1.12
N CYS A 32 -20.84 -23.67 -1.69
CA CYS A 32 -20.83 -22.42 -2.46
C CYS A 32 -20.71 -21.21 -1.55
N SER A 33 -21.35 -21.27 -0.37
CA SER A 33 -21.24 -20.26 0.67
C SER A 33 -19.81 -20.17 1.20
N GLU A 34 -19.15 -21.32 1.43
CA GLU A 34 -17.74 -21.37 1.84
C GLU A 34 -16.78 -20.84 0.78
N LYS A 35 -16.98 -21.21 -0.50
CA LYS A 35 -16.16 -20.72 -1.62
C LYS A 35 -16.28 -19.22 -1.83
N LEU A 36 -17.47 -18.67 -1.62
CA LEU A 36 -17.71 -17.23 -1.64
C LEU A 36 -17.26 -16.55 -0.33
N GLY A 37 -16.77 -17.33 0.63
CA GLY A 37 -16.35 -16.84 1.94
C GLY A 37 -17.50 -16.48 2.88
N ILE A 38 -18.76 -16.53 2.46
CA ILE A 38 -19.93 -16.04 3.19
C ILE A 38 -20.12 -16.74 4.55
N ASN A 39 -19.85 -18.04 4.65
CA ASN A 39 -19.91 -18.77 5.94
C ASN A 39 -18.76 -18.43 6.91
N ASN A 40 -17.62 -17.96 6.40
CA ASN A 40 -16.42 -17.63 7.18
C ASN A 40 -16.11 -16.13 7.21
N ILE A 41 -16.97 -15.31 6.61
CA ILE A 41 -17.01 -13.89 6.88
C ILE A 41 -17.79 -13.76 8.18
N SER A 42 -17.08 -14.05 9.28
CA SER A 42 -17.41 -13.44 10.55
C SER A 42 -17.27 -11.94 10.33
N PHE A 43 -18.35 -11.27 9.91
CA PHE A 43 -18.52 -9.82 10.04
C PHE A 43 -18.64 -9.42 11.52
N ASP A 44 -17.96 -10.13 12.43
CA ASP A 44 -17.63 -9.70 13.79
C ASP A 44 -16.50 -8.66 13.78
N MET A 45 -16.19 -8.11 12.62
CA MET A 45 -15.55 -6.81 12.52
C MET A 45 -16.53 -5.79 13.13
N PRO A 46 -16.15 -4.98 14.14
CA PRO A 46 -17.03 -3.93 14.62
C PRO A 46 -17.47 -3.10 13.42
N ILE A 47 -18.75 -2.76 13.39
CA ILE A 47 -19.43 -2.06 12.29
C ILE A 47 -18.61 -0.85 11.79
N SER A 48 -17.84 -0.22 12.68
CA SER A 48 -16.91 0.87 12.34
C SER A 48 -15.78 0.49 11.39
N PHE A 49 -15.24 -0.73 11.47
CA PHE A 49 -14.23 -1.26 10.55
C PHE A 49 -14.87 -1.80 9.28
N ALA A 50 -15.97 -2.54 9.40
CA ALA A 50 -16.73 -3.02 8.24
C ALA A 50 -17.15 -1.86 7.32
N ASN A 51 -17.73 -0.77 7.87
CA ASN A 51 -18.13 0.41 7.08
C ASN A 51 -16.94 1.18 6.49
N PHE A 52 -15.78 1.18 7.16
CA PHE A 52 -14.55 1.78 6.63
C PHE A 52 -14.02 1.00 5.42
N PHE A 53 -14.14 -0.33 5.47
CA PHE A 53 -13.73 -1.21 4.39
C PHE A 53 -14.82 -1.43 3.32
N ASP A 54 -16.09 -1.15 3.60
CA ASP A 54 -17.20 -1.34 2.64
C ASP A 54 -17.00 -0.49 1.37
N GLY A 55 -16.51 0.74 1.52
CA GLY A 55 -16.10 1.60 0.40
C GLY A 55 -14.85 1.12 -0.35
N LEU A 56 -14.01 0.29 0.28
CA LEU A 56 -12.79 -0.32 -0.31
C LEU A 56 -13.11 -1.67 -0.98
N LEU A 57 -14.09 -2.40 -0.46
CA LEU A 57 -14.45 -3.76 -0.83
C LEU A 57 -15.44 -3.82 -2.00
N ASN A 58 -15.88 -2.66 -2.51
CA ASN A 58 -16.84 -2.62 -3.60
C ASN A 58 -16.23 -3.09 -4.94
N GLU A 59 -16.90 -4.09 -5.51
CA GLU A 59 -16.87 -4.70 -6.84
C GLU A 59 -15.60 -5.30 -7.47
N ASN A 60 -14.35 -4.99 -7.09
CA ASN A 60 -13.18 -5.63 -7.76
C ASN A 60 -11.96 -5.97 -6.90
N TYR A 61 -11.88 -5.49 -5.66
CA TYR A 61 -10.69 -5.69 -4.81
C TYR A 61 -10.84 -6.84 -3.80
N CYS A 62 -12.05 -7.38 -3.67
CA CYS A 62 -12.42 -8.39 -2.70
C CYS A 62 -11.63 -9.70 -2.88
N SER A 63 -11.41 -10.13 -4.13
CA SER A 63 -10.71 -11.40 -4.43
C SER A 63 -9.24 -11.41 -4.03
N GLU A 64 -8.58 -10.25 -4.00
CA GLU A 64 -7.15 -10.11 -3.66
C GLU A 64 -6.92 -9.54 -2.25
N PHE A 65 -7.88 -8.80 -1.69
CA PHE A 65 -7.75 -8.19 -0.36
C PHE A 65 -7.98 -9.18 0.78
N LEU A 66 -9.02 -10.03 0.68
CA LEU A 66 -9.33 -11.05 1.67
C LEU A 66 -8.21 -12.09 1.88
N PRO A 67 -7.53 -12.64 0.86
CA PRO A 67 -6.42 -13.56 1.08
C PRO A 67 -5.21 -12.90 1.76
N LEU A 68 -4.97 -11.60 1.57
CA LEU A 68 -3.92 -10.86 2.28
C LEU A 68 -4.19 -10.78 3.80
N MET A 69 -5.46 -10.60 4.16
CA MET A 69 -5.91 -10.56 5.55
C MET A 69 -5.91 -11.95 6.21
N LYS A 70 -6.14 -13.02 5.42
CA LYS A 70 -6.37 -14.38 5.91
C LYS A 70 -5.09 -15.21 6.14
N ASN A 71 -3.97 -14.86 5.49
CA ASN A 71 -2.71 -15.62 5.61
C ASN A 71 -1.83 -15.17 6.80
N SER A 72 -2.35 -15.12 8.03
CA SER A 72 -1.56 -14.83 9.23
C SER A 72 -1.39 -16.06 10.10
N ASN A 73 -0.56 -17.01 9.68
CA ASN A 73 -0.12 -18.06 10.58
C ASN A 73 0.69 -17.41 11.72
N SER A 74 0.04 -17.23 12.88
CA SER A 74 0.63 -16.94 14.20
C SER A 74 1.36 -15.61 14.42
N LEU A 75 1.07 -14.53 13.69
CA LEU A 75 1.61 -13.22 14.07
C LEU A 75 0.96 -12.76 15.39
N LYS A 76 1.79 -12.56 16.41
CA LYS A 76 1.37 -12.10 17.75
C LYS A 76 2.26 -10.95 18.21
N CYS A 77 1.67 -10.01 18.94
CA CYS A 77 2.43 -8.97 19.61
C CYS A 77 3.19 -9.55 20.82
N ASN A 78 4.47 -9.24 20.97
CA ASN A 78 5.27 -9.75 22.09
C ASN A 78 4.84 -9.17 23.45
N THR A 79 4.23 -7.97 23.47
CA THR A 79 3.90 -7.24 24.69
C THR A 79 2.48 -7.55 25.18
N CYS A 80 1.47 -7.41 24.31
CA CYS A 80 0.07 -7.65 24.68
C CYS A 80 -0.48 -9.01 24.25
N GLN A 81 0.33 -9.83 23.57
CA GLN A 81 -0.03 -11.16 23.04
C GLN A 81 -1.19 -11.21 22.05
N MET A 82 -1.75 -10.05 21.68
CA MET A 82 -2.82 -9.94 20.70
C MET A 82 -2.37 -10.57 19.39
N THR A 83 -3.25 -11.36 18.78
CA THR A 83 -2.98 -11.97 17.48
C THR A 83 -3.38 -11.01 16.35
N TYR A 84 -2.83 -11.23 15.16
CA TYR A 84 -3.24 -10.47 13.98
C TYR A 84 -4.74 -10.66 13.67
N GLU A 85 -5.27 -11.87 13.85
CA GLU A 85 -6.69 -12.16 13.66
C GLU A 85 -7.58 -11.38 14.63
N GLU A 86 -7.16 -11.29 15.89
CA GLU A 86 -7.83 -10.46 16.90
C GLU A 86 -7.78 -8.97 16.55
N PHE A 87 -6.67 -8.49 15.98
CA PHE A 87 -6.57 -7.11 15.48
C PHE A 87 -7.56 -6.86 14.35
N ILE A 88 -7.62 -7.75 13.37
CA ILE A 88 -8.57 -7.64 12.26
C ILE A 88 -9.98 -7.60 12.84
N ASN A 89 -10.36 -8.61 13.64
CA ASN A 89 -11.69 -8.69 14.22
C ASN A 89 -12.03 -7.50 15.15
N LYS A 90 -11.09 -6.93 15.90
CA LYS A 90 -11.38 -5.79 16.80
C LYS A 90 -11.23 -4.42 16.14
N GLY A 91 -10.51 -4.32 15.02
CA GLY A 91 -10.20 -3.07 14.34
C GLY A 91 -9.32 -2.10 15.14
N LYS A 92 -8.65 -2.53 16.21
CA LYS A 92 -7.84 -1.65 17.06
C LYS A 92 -6.62 -2.36 17.63
N PHE A 93 -5.54 -1.62 17.81
CA PHE A 93 -4.34 -2.12 18.47
C PHE A 93 -4.52 -2.16 19.99
N GLY A 94 -3.94 -3.19 20.62
CA GLY A 94 -3.93 -3.35 22.08
C GLY A 94 -2.86 -2.53 22.80
N CYS A 95 -1.70 -2.29 22.18
CA CYS A 95 -0.59 -1.51 22.76
C CYS A 95 0.24 -0.82 21.67
N SER A 96 1.24 -0.02 22.04
CA SER A 96 2.18 0.65 21.11
C SER A 96 2.93 -0.33 20.22
N ASP A 97 3.38 -1.44 20.79
CA ASP A 97 4.30 -2.36 20.13
C ASP A 97 3.58 -3.21 19.05
N CYS A 98 2.25 -3.14 19.01
CA CYS A 98 1.45 -3.71 17.93
C CYS A 98 1.75 -3.05 16.58
N TYR A 99 2.09 -1.75 16.55
CA TYR A 99 2.42 -1.07 15.29
C TYR A 99 3.66 -1.70 14.64
N GLU A 100 4.66 -2.04 15.44
CA GLU A 100 5.88 -2.70 14.97
C GLU A 100 5.63 -4.19 14.68
N SER A 101 4.95 -4.88 15.60
CA SER A 101 4.69 -6.32 15.50
C SER A 101 3.94 -6.69 14.22
N PHE A 102 3.04 -5.82 13.75
CA PHE A 102 2.19 -6.06 12.58
C PHE A 102 2.58 -5.21 11.35
N ALA A 103 3.67 -4.43 11.42
CA ALA A 103 4.06 -3.43 10.41
C ALA A 103 4.04 -3.99 8.98
N GLY A 104 4.70 -5.13 8.75
CA GLY A 104 4.84 -5.72 7.42
C GLY A 104 3.50 -6.06 6.73
N LYS A 105 2.44 -6.36 7.49
CA LYS A 105 1.10 -6.61 6.93
C LYS A 105 0.29 -5.33 6.81
N ILE A 106 0.38 -4.46 7.81
CA ILE A 106 -0.34 -3.19 7.86
C ILE A 106 0.10 -2.26 6.73
N GLU A 107 1.39 -2.24 6.38
CA GLU A 107 1.90 -1.38 5.29
C GLU A 107 1.16 -1.61 3.98
N THR A 108 0.92 -2.87 3.61
CA THR A 108 0.22 -3.21 2.37
C THR A 108 -1.24 -2.74 2.41
N ILE A 109 -1.88 -2.86 3.58
CA ILE A 109 -3.26 -2.41 3.81
C ILE A 109 -3.33 -0.88 3.73
N LEU A 110 -2.46 -0.18 4.47
CA LEU A 110 -2.40 1.28 4.48
C LEU A 110 -2.11 1.84 3.09
N LYS A 111 -1.19 1.23 2.34
CA LYS A 111 -0.89 1.65 0.97
C LYS A 111 -2.09 1.50 0.05
N ARG A 112 -2.91 0.46 0.23
CA ARG A 112 -4.12 0.26 -0.59
C ARG A 112 -5.24 1.23 -0.22
N ILE A 113 -5.36 1.63 1.05
CA ILE A 113 -6.39 2.56 1.53
C ILE A 113 -6.01 4.02 1.28
N HIS A 114 -4.80 4.41 1.64
CA HIS A 114 -4.32 5.79 1.58
C HIS A 114 -3.49 6.10 0.34
N GLY A 115 -3.19 5.10 -0.50
CA GLY A 115 -2.32 5.21 -1.68
C GLY A 115 -0.82 5.18 -1.35
N ASP A 116 -0.42 5.68 -0.18
CA ASP A 116 0.96 5.70 0.30
C ASP A 116 1.02 5.47 1.82
N ILE A 117 2.15 4.97 2.30
CA ILE A 117 2.43 4.75 3.74
C ILE A 117 2.97 6.02 4.43
N LYS A 118 3.36 7.03 3.66
CA LYS A 118 3.87 8.30 4.18
C LYS A 118 3.09 9.48 3.64
N HIS A 119 2.52 10.29 4.53
CA HIS A 119 1.92 11.56 4.15
C HIS A 119 3.02 12.60 3.87
N THR A 120 3.16 13.02 2.61
CA THR A 120 4.16 14.03 2.22
C THR A 120 3.62 15.47 2.27
N GLY A 121 2.43 15.70 2.84
CA GLY A 121 1.77 16.99 2.82
C GLY A 121 1.22 17.38 1.44
N LYS A 122 0.48 18.49 1.42
CA LYS A 122 -0.03 19.09 0.17
C LYS A 122 1.11 19.80 -0.55
N LYS A 123 1.62 19.22 -1.63
CA LYS A 123 2.61 19.87 -2.48
C LYS A 123 1.96 21.04 -3.23
N CYS A 124 2.18 22.26 -2.74
CA CYS A 124 1.77 23.47 -3.42
C CYS A 124 2.58 23.62 -4.72
N LYS A 125 1.92 23.58 -5.88
CA LYS A 125 2.59 23.74 -7.18
C LYS A 125 3.35 25.07 -7.31
N ASN A 126 2.92 26.10 -6.57
CA ASN A 126 3.46 27.46 -6.64
C ASN A 126 4.26 27.91 -5.42
N CYS A 127 4.40 27.12 -4.36
CA CYS A 127 5.11 27.53 -3.14
C CYS A 127 6.61 27.14 -3.17
N ASN A 128 7.15 26.89 -4.36
CA ASN A 128 8.46 26.30 -4.57
C ASN A 128 9.48 27.29 -5.16
N ALA A 129 9.53 28.52 -4.65
CA ALA A 129 10.68 29.40 -4.89
C ALA A 129 11.68 29.35 -3.73
N GLU A 130 11.19 29.32 -2.48
CA GLU A 130 12.06 29.46 -1.29
C GLU A 130 12.43 28.10 -0.66
N ILE A 131 11.52 27.12 -0.62
CA ILE A 131 11.79 25.82 0.03
C ILE A 131 12.59 24.85 -0.85
N LYS A 132 12.70 25.11 -2.17
CA LYS A 132 13.56 24.33 -3.07
C LYS A 132 15.06 24.47 -2.76
N GLN A 133 15.45 25.43 -1.92
CA GLN A 133 16.86 25.62 -1.57
C GLN A 133 17.38 24.56 -0.58
N GLU A 134 16.54 23.94 0.24
CA GLU A 134 17.01 23.08 1.35
C GLU A 134 16.92 21.57 1.09
N ILE A 135 16.17 21.12 0.08
CA ILE A 135 16.05 19.69 -0.25
C ILE A 135 16.42 19.48 -1.71
N LYS A 136 17.66 19.78 -2.08
CA LYS A 136 18.22 19.21 -3.30
C LYS A 136 18.36 17.71 -3.08
N THR A 137 17.54 16.95 -3.78
CA THR A 137 17.58 15.50 -3.74
C THR A 137 18.99 15.04 -4.15
N LYS A 138 19.53 13.95 -3.59
CA LYS A 138 20.88 13.43 -3.97
C LYS A 138 21.08 13.30 -5.49
N LYS A 139 19.99 13.10 -6.25
CA LYS A 139 20.00 13.09 -7.72
C LYS A 139 20.22 14.46 -8.33
N GLU A 140 19.54 15.50 -7.84
CA GLU A 140 19.66 16.87 -8.34
C GLU A 140 21.05 17.44 -8.06
N ILE A 141 21.64 17.14 -6.89
CA ILE A 141 23.02 17.53 -6.56
C ILE A 141 24.02 16.87 -7.53
N LYS A 142 23.80 15.59 -7.87
CA LYS A 142 24.63 14.87 -8.84
C LYS A 142 24.50 15.45 -10.26
N GLU A 143 23.28 15.76 -10.69
CA GLU A 143 23.01 16.37 -11.99
C GLU A 143 23.65 17.75 -12.11
N GLU A 144 23.53 18.60 -11.09
CA GLU A 144 24.14 19.93 -11.06
C GLU A 144 25.68 19.86 -11.07
N LYS A 145 26.26 18.94 -10.29
CA LYS A 145 27.71 18.69 -10.29
C LYS A 145 28.20 18.21 -11.66
N PHE A 146 27.45 17.34 -12.33
CA PHE A 146 27.78 16.85 -13.66
C PHE A 146 27.72 17.96 -14.71
N ILE A 147 26.70 18.83 -14.66
CA ILE A 147 26.58 19.99 -15.56
C ILE A 147 27.77 20.94 -15.37
N ASN A 148 28.17 21.20 -14.13
CA ASN A 148 29.31 22.07 -13.83
C ASN A 148 30.62 21.49 -14.37
N LEU A 149 30.88 20.20 -14.18
CA LEU A 149 32.06 19.53 -14.72
C LEU A 149 32.10 19.57 -16.25
N GLN A 150 30.95 19.45 -16.93
CA GLN A 150 30.87 19.61 -18.38
C GLN A 150 31.21 21.04 -18.84
N ALA A 151 30.79 22.05 -18.09
CA ALA A 151 31.12 23.44 -18.38
C ALA A 151 32.62 23.72 -18.18
N GLU A 152 33.20 23.22 -17.09
CA GLU A 152 34.63 23.32 -16.82
C GLU A 152 35.48 22.60 -17.88
N LEU A 153 35.05 21.42 -18.33
CA LEU A 153 35.72 20.71 -19.41
C LEU A 153 35.76 21.55 -20.70
N LYS A 154 34.63 22.16 -21.08
CA LYS A 154 34.57 23.03 -22.27
C LYS A 154 35.50 24.24 -22.12
N LYS A 155 35.53 24.84 -20.93
CA LYS A 155 36.40 25.99 -20.63
C LYS A 155 37.88 25.61 -20.69
N ALA A 156 38.26 24.47 -20.11
CA ALA A 156 39.64 23.98 -20.15
C ALA A 156 40.11 23.68 -21.59
N ILE A 157 39.21 23.17 -22.45
CA ILE A 157 39.50 22.96 -23.89
C ILE A 157 39.68 24.31 -24.61
N GLN A 158 38.83 25.30 -24.33
CA GLN A 158 38.93 26.64 -24.93
C GLN A 158 40.22 27.37 -24.52
N GLU A 159 40.67 27.17 -23.28
CA GLU A 159 41.89 27.76 -22.73
C GLU A 159 43.15 26.91 -23.01
N GLU A 160 43.04 25.87 -23.85
CA GLU A 160 44.13 24.95 -24.22
C GLU A 160 44.81 24.24 -23.03
N ARG A 161 44.11 24.12 -21.90
CA ARG A 161 44.56 23.41 -20.69
C ARG A 161 44.26 21.91 -20.79
N TYR A 162 44.97 21.22 -21.68
CA TYR A 162 44.67 19.82 -22.02
C TYR A 162 44.89 18.83 -20.87
N GLU A 163 45.86 19.08 -19.98
CA GLU A 163 46.08 18.23 -18.79
C GLU A 163 44.89 18.30 -17.81
N ASP A 164 44.38 19.51 -17.59
CA ASP A 164 43.20 19.74 -16.73
C ASP A 164 41.95 19.15 -17.37
N ALA A 165 41.78 19.32 -18.69
CA ALA A 165 40.68 18.72 -19.44
C ALA A 165 40.66 17.19 -19.32
N ALA A 166 41.83 16.53 -19.33
CA ALA A 166 41.93 15.09 -19.13
C ALA A 166 41.46 14.67 -17.72
N LYS A 167 41.87 15.40 -16.67
CA LYS A 167 41.44 15.15 -15.28
C LYS A 167 39.92 15.31 -15.13
N ILE A 168 39.35 16.41 -15.61
CA ILE A 168 37.91 16.69 -15.53
C ILE A 168 37.10 15.62 -16.28
N ARG A 169 37.57 15.19 -17.46
CA ARG A 169 36.92 14.12 -18.22
C ARG A 169 36.86 12.80 -17.44
N ASP A 170 37.93 12.46 -16.73
CA ASP A 170 37.99 11.23 -15.94
C ASP A 170 37.12 11.34 -14.67
N GLU A 171 36.94 12.54 -14.09
CA GLU A 171 35.97 12.80 -13.02
C GLU A 171 34.52 12.66 -13.49
N ILE A 172 34.18 13.19 -14.67
CA ILE A 172 32.86 13.02 -15.31
C ILE A 172 32.53 11.53 -15.46
N LYS A 173 33.51 10.70 -15.88
CA LYS A 173 33.32 9.25 -16.02
C LYS A 173 33.07 8.54 -14.69
N LYS A 174 33.66 9.01 -13.58
CA LYS A 174 33.44 8.44 -12.24
C LYS A 174 32.05 8.78 -11.70
N GLU A 175 31.58 10.01 -11.91
CA GLU A 175 30.27 10.48 -11.42
C GLU A 175 29.09 9.94 -12.25
N ALA A 176 29.32 9.52 -13.50
CA ALA A 176 28.31 8.92 -14.37
C ALA A 176 27.98 7.45 -14.07
N LYS A 177 28.69 6.82 -13.11
CA LYS A 177 28.52 5.40 -12.72
C LYS A 177 27.69 5.27 -11.44
#